data_AF-A0A970CXB3-F1
#
_entry.id   AF-A0A970CXB3-F1
#
_cell.length_a   1.000
_cell.length_b   1.000
_cell.length_c   1.000
_cell.angle_alpha   90.00
_cell.angle_beta   90.00
_cell.angle_gamma   90.00
#
_symmetry.space_group_name_H-M   'P 1'
#
loop_
_entity.id
_entity.type
_entity.pdbx_description
1 polymer ?
#
loop_
_entity_poly.entity_id
_entity_poly.type
_entity_poly.pdbx_seq_one_letter_code
_entity_poly.pdbx_strand_id
1 'polypeptide(L)'
;MSKNKIKNNTEFFFNLYQRSNKKVIEEILDVELDELLLEKYYLGQKVDLYTTVRGTTTEVFIESMLNRADVRHLNFILKLINNIEDNAIIIFQAESFSDKILEKIIGKIRKFNKTIDFYAIEIDKTLIKEIEDLREIHFLKITEKLCHIEVSNPFNIVEKYVSIREHKPEEKVEKQKISKVERRNQILIEEI
;
A
#
# COMPACT_ATOMS: atom_id res chain seq x y z
N MET A 1 -2.58 -33.16 15.14
CA MET A 1 -2.35 -32.46 13.85
C MET A 1 -2.60 -30.97 14.08
N SER A 2 -1.56 -30.15 14.26
CA SER A 2 -1.71 -28.70 14.53
C SER A 2 -0.75 -27.87 13.67
N LYS A 3 -0.88 -27.98 12.36
CA LYS A 3 -0.12 -27.15 11.41
C LYS A 3 -1.09 -26.67 10.34
N ASN A 4 -1.70 -25.52 10.61
CA ASN A 4 -2.19 -24.51 9.67
C ASN A 4 -3.04 -23.50 10.47
N LYS A 5 -2.44 -22.86 11.48
CA LYS A 5 -2.96 -21.56 11.93
C LYS A 5 -2.64 -20.61 10.78
N ILE A 6 -3.62 -20.37 9.92
CA ILE A 6 -3.53 -19.34 8.90
C ILE A 6 -3.21 -18.05 9.65
N LYS A 7 -1.98 -17.55 9.47
CA LYS A 7 -1.58 -16.21 9.93
C LYS A 7 -2.63 -15.25 9.37
N ASN A 8 -3.11 -14.30 10.18
CA ASN A 8 -4.23 -13.42 9.83
C ASN A 8 -4.09 -12.86 8.39
N ASN A 9 -4.75 -13.49 7.41
CA ASN A 9 -4.60 -13.18 5.98
C ASN A 9 -5.42 -11.94 5.57
N THR A 10 -6.11 -11.31 6.52
CA THR A 10 -7.03 -10.19 6.24
C THR A 10 -6.30 -9.02 5.56
N GLU A 11 -5.13 -8.63 6.07
CA GLU A 11 -4.31 -7.57 5.44
C GLU A 11 -3.86 -7.97 4.03
N PHE A 12 -3.51 -9.24 3.82
CA PHE A 12 -3.16 -9.74 2.49
C PHE A 12 -4.36 -9.71 1.52
N PHE A 13 -5.55 -10.10 1.97
CA PHE A 13 -6.78 -10.01 1.16
C PHE A 13 -7.14 -8.57 0.84
N PHE A 14 -6.94 -7.65 1.78
CA PHE A 14 -7.11 -6.23 1.54
C PHE A 14 -6.11 -5.72 0.48
N ASN A 15 -4.85 -6.13 0.54
CA ASN A 15 -3.86 -5.76 -0.48
C ASN A 15 -4.17 -6.36 -1.85
N LEU A 16 -4.75 -7.57 -1.90
CA LEU A 16 -5.28 -8.17 -3.13
C LEU A 16 -6.48 -7.40 -3.69
N TYR A 17 -7.41 -6.96 -2.84
CA TYR A 17 -8.53 -6.08 -3.22
C TYR A 17 -8.00 -4.81 -3.87
N GLN A 18 -7.04 -4.14 -3.23
CA GLN A 18 -6.44 -2.91 -3.73
C GLN A 18 -5.75 -3.12 -5.08
N ARG A 19 -4.98 -4.20 -5.24
CA ARG A 19 -4.34 -4.55 -6.52
C ARG A 19 -5.36 -4.75 -7.65
N SER A 20 -6.47 -5.41 -7.35
CA SER A 20 -7.56 -5.66 -8.31
C SER A 20 -8.35 -4.40 -8.64
N ASN A 21 -8.38 -3.44 -7.71
CA ASN A 21 -9.09 -2.16 -7.81
C ASN A 21 -8.13 -0.97 -7.88
N LYS A 22 -6.98 -1.13 -8.57
CA LYS A 22 -5.92 -0.11 -8.68
C LYS A 22 -6.43 1.28 -9.07
N LYS A 23 -7.48 1.34 -9.89
CA LYS A 23 -8.11 2.59 -10.33
C LYS A 23 -8.51 3.51 -9.19
N VAL A 24 -8.94 2.96 -8.05
CA VAL A 24 -9.31 3.76 -6.87
C VAL A 24 -8.08 4.51 -6.32
N ILE A 25 -6.90 3.90 -6.36
CA ILE A 25 -5.64 4.54 -5.94
C ILE A 25 -5.19 5.56 -6.98
N GLU A 26 -5.32 5.25 -8.28
CA GLU A 26 -5.04 6.17 -9.38
C GLU A 26 -5.91 7.45 -9.29
N GLU A 27 -7.19 7.31 -8.96
CA GLU A 27 -8.12 8.44 -8.74
C GLU A 27 -7.74 9.29 -7.52
N ILE A 28 -7.27 8.67 -6.43
CA ILE A 28 -6.79 9.38 -5.23
C ILE A 28 -5.55 10.23 -5.53
N LEU A 29 -4.65 9.69 -6.36
CA LEU A 29 -3.37 10.33 -6.69
C LEU A 29 -3.45 11.24 -7.92
N ASP A 30 -4.50 11.12 -8.73
CA ASP A 30 -4.66 11.78 -10.04
C ASP A 30 -3.51 11.44 -11.02
N VAL A 31 -3.10 10.17 -11.04
CA VAL A 31 -2.01 9.65 -11.90
C VAL A 31 -2.30 8.22 -12.37
N GLU A 32 -1.72 7.83 -13.51
CA GLU A 32 -1.65 6.42 -13.89
C GLU A 32 -0.50 5.71 -13.17
N LEU A 33 -0.74 4.49 -12.68
CA LEU A 33 0.27 3.67 -12.03
C LEU A 33 0.67 2.49 -12.93
N ASP A 34 1.86 1.94 -12.71
CA ASP A 34 2.22 0.64 -13.29
C ASP A 34 1.49 -0.51 -12.55
N GLU A 35 2.00 -1.73 -12.66
CA GLU A 35 1.47 -2.86 -11.90
C GLU A 35 1.75 -2.68 -10.39
N LEU A 36 0.75 -2.94 -9.55
CA LEU A 36 0.92 -3.02 -8.10
C LEU A 36 1.58 -4.35 -7.71
N LEU A 37 2.77 -4.28 -7.14
CA LEU A 37 3.53 -5.41 -6.62
C LEU A 37 3.18 -5.63 -5.14
N LEU A 38 2.80 -6.88 -4.79
CA LEU A 38 2.49 -7.28 -3.42
C LEU A 38 3.75 -7.65 -2.63
N GLU A 39 3.81 -7.24 -1.36
CA GLU A 39 4.81 -7.64 -0.39
C GLU A 39 6.27 -7.39 -0.85
N LYS A 40 6.50 -6.21 -1.45
CA LYS A 40 7.80 -5.81 -2.00
C LYS A 40 8.83 -5.61 -0.89
N TYR A 41 9.99 -6.25 -1.00
CA TYR A 41 11.12 -5.96 -0.13
C TYR A 41 11.89 -4.74 -0.64
N TYR A 42 11.93 -3.68 0.16
CA TYR A 42 12.65 -2.42 -0.07
C TYR A 42 13.59 -2.12 1.09
N LEU A 43 14.91 -2.14 0.84
CA LEU A 43 15.97 -1.83 1.81
C LEU A 43 15.75 -2.45 3.21
N GLY A 44 15.42 -3.75 3.23
CA GLY A 44 15.21 -4.52 4.47
C GLY A 44 13.86 -4.32 5.16
N GLN A 45 12.90 -3.69 4.49
CA GLN A 45 11.50 -3.59 4.91
C GLN A 45 10.59 -4.23 3.86
N LYS A 46 9.59 -4.97 4.30
CA LYS A 46 8.55 -5.50 3.41
C LYS A 46 7.41 -4.49 3.40
N VAL A 47 7.14 -3.89 2.24
CA VAL A 47 6.04 -2.96 2.01
C VAL A 47 4.87 -3.72 1.43
N ASP A 48 3.67 -3.42 1.89
CA ASP A 48 2.45 -4.15 1.50
C ASP A 48 2.17 -4.09 -0.01
N LEU A 49 2.17 -2.89 -0.59
CA LEU A 49 2.10 -2.68 -2.03
C LEU A 49 3.14 -1.66 -2.49
N TYR A 50 3.68 -1.90 -3.67
CA TYR A 50 4.64 -1.02 -4.31
C TYR A 50 4.32 -0.89 -5.80
N THR A 51 4.49 0.31 -6.35
CA THR A 51 4.43 0.55 -7.78
C THR A 51 5.19 1.82 -8.14
N THR A 52 5.08 2.25 -9.39
CA THR A 52 5.64 3.49 -9.94
C THR A 52 4.53 4.27 -10.64
N VAL A 53 4.63 5.60 -10.62
CA VAL A 53 3.82 6.42 -11.51
C VAL A 53 4.28 6.15 -12.94
N ARG A 54 3.33 5.79 -13.80
CA ARG A 54 3.59 5.20 -15.11
C ARG A 54 4.51 6.08 -15.97
N GLY A 55 5.60 5.49 -16.45
CA GLY A 55 6.59 6.19 -17.29
C GLY A 55 7.47 7.18 -16.52
N THR A 56 7.51 7.09 -15.20
CA THR A 56 8.28 7.99 -14.32
C THR A 56 9.02 7.18 -13.25
N THR A 57 10.03 7.80 -12.67
CA THR A 57 10.81 7.23 -11.56
C THR A 57 10.15 7.46 -10.20
N THR A 58 8.93 8.00 -10.15
CA THR A 58 8.26 8.26 -8.88
C THR A 58 7.74 6.96 -8.28
N GLU A 59 8.39 6.53 -7.20
CA GLU A 59 8.02 5.32 -6.45
C GLU A 59 6.75 5.59 -5.63
N VAL A 60 5.84 4.61 -5.56
CA VAL A 60 4.63 4.67 -4.75
C VAL A 60 4.64 3.51 -3.78
N PHE A 61 4.69 3.84 -2.49
CA PHE A 61 4.66 2.89 -1.38
C PHE A 61 3.31 2.96 -0.69
N ILE A 62 2.65 1.81 -0.49
CA ILE A 62 1.36 1.74 0.20
C ILE A 62 1.51 0.77 1.36
N GLU A 63 1.18 1.22 2.56
CA GLU A 63 1.17 0.42 3.78
C GLU A 63 -0.21 0.45 4.42
N SER A 64 -0.74 -0.72 4.75
CA SER A 64 -2.14 -0.89 5.12
C SER A 64 -2.32 -1.58 6.46
N MET A 65 -3.10 -0.97 7.34
CA MET A 65 -3.45 -1.55 8.64
C MET A 65 -4.96 -1.54 8.83
N LEU A 66 -5.58 -2.68 9.07
CA LEU A 66 -7.05 -2.77 9.22
C LEU A 66 -7.56 -2.39 10.62
N ASN A 67 -6.74 -1.70 11.39
CA ASN A 67 -7.04 -1.23 12.73
C ASN A 67 -6.56 0.21 12.89
N ARG A 68 -6.84 0.81 14.05
CA ARG A 68 -6.33 2.13 14.40
C ARG A 68 -4.79 2.15 14.39
N ALA A 69 -4.23 3.18 13.75
CA ALA A 69 -2.78 3.40 13.70
C ALA A 69 -2.17 3.51 15.11
N ASP A 70 -1.07 2.79 15.34
CA ASP A 70 -0.36 2.76 16.62
C ASP A 70 1.13 3.13 16.49
N VAL A 71 1.87 3.02 17.59
CA VAL A 71 3.31 3.35 17.63
C VAL A 71 4.16 2.41 16.76
N ARG A 72 3.76 1.15 16.59
CA ARG A 72 4.48 0.20 15.72
C ARG A 72 4.32 0.63 14.27
N HIS A 73 3.11 1.02 13.87
CA HIS A 73 2.84 1.49 12.50
C HIS A 73 3.58 2.80 12.23
N LEU A 74 3.57 3.74 13.19
CA LEU A 74 4.37 4.96 13.11
C LEU A 74 5.87 4.65 12.90
N ASN A 75 6.44 3.73 13.69
CA ASN A 75 7.86 3.40 13.56
C ASN A 75 8.20 2.79 12.20
N PHE A 76 7.29 2.00 11.61
CA PHE A 76 7.45 1.48 10.26
C PHE A 76 7.52 2.63 9.24
N ILE A 77 6.52 3.52 9.23
CA ILE A 77 6.48 4.65 8.30
C ILE A 77 7.70 5.56 8.46
N LEU A 78 8.12 5.86 9.69
CA LEU A 78 9.32 6.66 9.94
C LEU A 78 10.59 5.99 9.41
N LYS A 79 10.68 4.66 9.49
CA LYS A 79 11.81 3.90 8.94
C LYS A 79 11.76 3.90 7.42
N LEU A 80 10.60 3.73 6.80
CA LEU A 80 10.40 3.84 5.36
C LEU A 80 10.84 5.22 4.83
N ILE A 81 10.40 6.31 5.46
CA ILE A 81 10.82 7.68 5.12
C ILE A 81 12.35 7.86 5.18
N ASN A 82 13.03 7.25 6.15
CA ASN A 82 14.49 7.32 6.21
C ASN A 82 15.16 6.62 5.02
N ASN A 83 14.59 5.49 4.60
CA ASN A 83 15.14 4.62 3.55
C ASN A 83 14.90 5.14 2.13
N ILE A 84 13.75 5.77 1.88
CA ILE A 84 13.39 6.35 0.58
C ILE A 84 14.46 7.35 0.15
N GLU A 85 14.99 7.27 -1.06
CA GLU A 85 16.05 8.18 -1.52
C GLU A 85 15.52 9.59 -1.83
N ASP A 86 14.59 9.71 -2.78
CA ASP A 86 13.93 10.95 -3.22
C ASP A 86 12.75 10.58 -4.15
N ASN A 87 11.88 11.55 -4.47
CA ASN A 87 10.80 11.40 -5.45
C ASN A 87 9.87 10.20 -5.20
N ALA A 88 9.20 10.20 -4.05
CA ALA A 88 8.31 9.10 -3.67
C ALA A 88 6.95 9.58 -3.15
N ILE A 89 5.94 8.75 -3.34
CA ILE A 89 4.62 8.90 -2.74
C ILE A 89 4.47 7.80 -1.69
N ILE A 90 4.04 8.17 -0.48
CA ILE A 90 3.70 7.25 0.59
C ILE A 90 2.20 7.36 0.86
N ILE A 91 1.49 6.26 0.70
CA ILE A 91 0.09 6.11 1.14
C ILE A 91 0.08 5.26 2.40
N PHE A 92 -0.39 5.83 3.50
CA PHE A 92 -0.55 5.13 4.76
C PHE A 92 -2.03 4.98 5.09
N GLN A 93 -2.52 3.74 5.11
CA GLN A 93 -3.92 3.41 5.32
C GLN A 93 -4.15 2.79 6.70
N ALA A 94 -5.17 3.26 7.41
CA ALA A 94 -5.56 2.72 8.72
C ALA A 94 -7.09 2.77 8.91
N GLU A 95 -7.65 2.07 9.90
CA GLU A 95 -9.07 2.31 10.29
C GLU A 95 -9.26 3.75 10.79
N SER A 96 -8.27 4.27 11.53
CA SER A 96 -8.26 5.65 12.02
C SER A 96 -6.86 6.08 12.47
N PHE A 97 -6.65 7.40 12.57
CA PHE A 97 -5.40 7.98 13.06
C PHE A 97 -5.57 8.72 14.39
N SER A 98 -4.44 9.15 14.96
CA SER A 98 -4.42 10.19 15.97
C SER A 98 -3.55 11.33 15.46
N ASP A 99 -3.90 12.57 15.80
CA ASP A 99 -3.16 13.77 15.38
C ASP A 99 -1.66 13.64 15.71
N LYS A 100 -1.35 13.12 16.90
CA LYS A 100 0.02 12.88 17.35
C LYS A 100 0.84 11.96 16.42
N ILE A 101 0.21 10.98 15.77
CA ILE A 101 0.89 10.12 14.79
C ILE A 101 1.15 10.89 13.50
N LEU A 102 0.12 11.58 12.99
CA LEU A 102 0.20 12.36 11.75
C LEU A 102 1.23 13.49 11.87
N GLU A 103 1.18 14.26 12.94
CA GLU A 103 2.13 15.33 13.25
C GLU A 103 3.59 14.84 13.26
N LYS A 104 3.84 13.65 13.81
CA LYS A 104 5.18 13.07 13.83
C LYS A 104 5.67 12.66 12.44
N ILE A 105 4.78 12.11 11.62
CA ILE A 105 5.11 11.70 10.24
C ILE A 105 5.38 12.95 9.40
N ILE A 106 4.45 13.92 9.41
CA ILE A 106 4.59 15.18 8.67
C ILE A 106 5.83 15.96 9.17
N GLY A 107 6.03 16.03 10.48
CA GLY A 107 7.21 16.66 11.07
C GLY A 107 8.51 15.96 10.69
N LYS A 108 8.50 14.64 10.44
CA LYS A 108 9.66 13.91 9.92
C LYS A 108 9.90 14.28 8.45
N ILE A 109 8.87 14.25 7.61
CA ILE A 109 8.97 14.57 6.18
C ILE A 109 9.49 15.99 5.97
N ARG A 110 8.92 16.98 6.67
CA ARG A 110 9.33 18.40 6.56
C ARG A 110 10.79 18.66 6.96
N LYS A 111 11.39 17.79 7.78
CA LYS A 111 12.80 17.88 8.19
C LYS A 111 13.74 17.24 7.17
N PHE A 112 13.22 16.48 6.21
CA PHE A 112 14.01 15.86 5.16
C PHE A 112 14.03 16.78 3.94
N ASN A 113 15.21 16.93 3.34
CA ASN A 113 15.36 17.58 2.03
C ASN A 113 15.00 16.64 0.87
N LYS A 114 14.06 15.71 1.09
CA LYS A 114 13.60 14.74 0.09
C LYS A 114 12.20 15.12 -0.38
N THR A 115 11.94 14.87 -1.64
CA THR A 115 10.64 15.10 -2.28
C THR A 115 9.77 13.89 -2.00
N ILE A 116 8.96 13.98 -0.95
CA ILE A 116 8.05 12.93 -0.53
C ILE A 116 6.65 13.51 -0.42
N ASP A 117 5.73 12.93 -1.19
CA ASP A 117 4.31 13.14 -0.98
C ASP A 117 3.79 12.11 0.00
N PHE A 118 2.88 12.51 0.88
CA PHE A 118 2.31 11.66 1.90
C PHE A 118 0.81 11.82 1.98
N TYR A 119 0.11 10.70 2.04
CA TYR A 119 -1.34 10.59 2.14
C TYR A 119 -1.67 9.68 3.32
N ALA A 120 -2.34 10.21 4.34
CA ALA A 120 -2.98 9.39 5.35
C ALA A 120 -4.43 9.15 4.96
N ILE A 121 -4.84 7.90 4.94
CA ILE A 121 -6.14 7.47 4.43
C ILE A 121 -6.83 6.60 5.47
N GLU A 122 -8.03 7.00 5.89
CA GLU A 122 -8.90 6.16 6.68
C GLU A 122 -9.67 5.20 5.77
N ILE A 123 -9.66 3.92 6.13
CA ILE A 123 -10.36 2.85 5.41
C ILE A 123 -11.79 2.78 5.93
N ASP A 124 -12.77 2.73 5.02
CA ASP A 124 -14.17 2.58 5.41
C ASP A 124 -14.39 1.28 6.21
N LYS A 125 -15.17 1.38 7.29
CA LYS A 125 -15.40 0.23 8.20
C LYS A 125 -16.20 -0.88 7.54
N THR A 126 -17.06 -0.55 6.58
CA THR A 126 -17.80 -1.54 5.77
C THR A 126 -16.82 -2.34 4.93
N LEU A 127 -15.85 -1.68 4.27
CA LEU A 127 -14.81 -2.38 3.53
C LEU A 127 -13.96 -3.29 4.44
N ILE A 128 -13.53 -2.80 5.60
CA ILE A 128 -12.79 -3.63 6.56
C ILE A 128 -13.59 -4.90 6.90
N LYS A 129 -14.87 -4.74 7.21
CA LYS A 129 -15.76 -5.86 7.57
C LYS A 129 -15.93 -6.85 6.41
N GLU A 130 -16.18 -6.39 5.19
CA GLU A 130 -16.30 -7.25 4.00
C GLU A 130 -15.04 -8.09 3.79
N ILE A 131 -13.85 -7.49 3.97
CA ILE A 131 -12.57 -8.22 3.86
C ILE A 131 -12.39 -9.22 5.01
N GLU A 132 -12.80 -8.86 6.22
CA GLU A 132 -12.76 -9.75 7.38
C GLU A 132 -13.65 -10.98 7.22
N ASP A 133 -14.81 -10.82 6.59
CA ASP A 133 -15.75 -11.90 6.32
C ASP A 133 -15.21 -12.92 5.29
N LEU A 134 -14.19 -12.54 4.49
CA LEU A 134 -13.50 -13.46 3.59
C LEU A 134 -12.63 -14.50 4.31
N ARG A 135 -12.31 -14.31 5.61
CA ARG A 135 -11.53 -15.28 6.39
C ARG A 135 -12.16 -16.66 6.47
N GLU A 136 -13.48 -16.71 6.39
CA GLU A 136 -14.26 -17.95 6.48
C GLU A 136 -14.39 -18.68 5.14
N ILE A 137 -13.80 -18.13 4.07
CA ILE A 137 -13.92 -18.63 2.71
C ILE A 137 -12.64 -19.37 2.29
N HIS A 138 -12.80 -20.45 1.52
CA HIS A 138 -11.67 -21.16 0.92
C HIS A 138 -10.87 -20.23 -0.02
N PHE A 139 -9.54 -20.22 0.11
CA PHE A 139 -8.64 -19.28 -0.58
C PHE A 139 -8.90 -19.13 -2.09
N LEU A 140 -9.15 -20.23 -2.80
CA LEU A 140 -9.43 -20.20 -4.26
C LEU A 140 -10.68 -19.42 -4.66
N LYS A 141 -11.63 -19.21 -3.74
CA LYS A 141 -12.86 -18.44 -3.98
C LYS A 141 -12.73 -16.97 -3.59
N ILE A 142 -11.60 -16.59 -2.99
CA ILE A 142 -11.41 -15.24 -2.46
C ILE A 142 -11.26 -14.24 -3.60
N THR A 143 -10.53 -14.57 -4.66
CA THR A 143 -10.36 -13.70 -5.83
C THR A 143 -11.69 -13.34 -6.49
N GLU A 144 -12.55 -14.32 -6.73
CA GLU A 144 -13.91 -14.10 -7.23
C GLU A 144 -14.71 -13.16 -6.32
N LYS A 145 -14.64 -13.36 -4.99
CA LYS A 145 -15.36 -12.53 -4.02
C LYS A 145 -14.82 -11.11 -3.94
N LEU A 146 -13.50 -10.93 -4.00
CA LEU A 146 -12.87 -9.61 -3.98
C LEU A 146 -13.34 -8.73 -5.16
N CYS A 147 -13.61 -9.32 -6.33
CA CYS A 147 -14.15 -8.62 -7.50
C CYS A 147 -15.60 -8.14 -7.32
N HIS A 148 -16.32 -8.64 -6.32
CA HIS A 148 -17.73 -8.30 -6.06
C HIS A 148 -17.92 -7.38 -4.86
N ILE A 149 -16.84 -6.96 -4.19
CA ILE A 149 -16.94 -5.98 -3.09
C ILE A 149 -17.22 -4.61 -3.70
N GLU A 150 -18.42 -4.09 -3.45
CA GLU A 150 -18.85 -2.76 -3.86
C GLU A 150 -19.04 -1.88 -2.63
N VAL A 151 -18.02 -1.09 -2.28
CA VAL A 151 -18.09 -0.11 -1.19
C VAL A 151 -18.02 1.29 -1.78
N SER A 152 -19.05 2.11 -1.54
CA SER A 152 -19.05 3.52 -1.92
C SER A 152 -18.05 4.28 -1.06
N ASN A 153 -17.06 4.92 -1.69
CA ASN A 153 -16.00 5.70 -1.03
C ASN A 153 -15.17 4.86 -0.02
N PRO A 154 -14.41 3.86 -0.48
CA PRO A 154 -13.66 2.95 0.38
C PRO A 154 -12.54 3.64 1.19
N PHE A 155 -12.15 4.84 0.78
CA PHE A 155 -10.99 5.57 1.27
C PHE A 155 -11.33 7.04 1.54
N ASN A 156 -10.97 7.53 2.72
CA ASN A 156 -11.11 8.93 3.13
C ASN A 156 -9.74 9.52 3.43
N ILE A 157 -9.30 10.54 2.67
CA ILE A 157 -8.01 11.21 2.92
C ILE A 157 -8.17 12.15 4.12
N VAL A 158 -7.45 11.87 5.21
CA VAL A 158 -7.52 12.67 6.45
C VAL A 158 -6.34 13.60 6.66
N GLU A 159 -5.21 13.34 6.00
CA GLU A 159 -4.05 14.23 5.99
C GLU A 159 -3.29 14.06 4.67
N LYS A 160 -2.77 15.16 4.13
CA LYS A 160 -2.04 15.18 2.87
C LYS A 160 -0.90 16.19 2.94
N TYR A 161 0.28 15.76 2.54
CA TYR A 161 1.44 16.61 2.32
C TYR A 161 1.99 16.37 0.92
N VAL A 162 2.12 17.45 0.14
CA VAL A 162 2.63 17.39 -1.24
C VAL A 162 3.86 18.28 -1.35
N SER A 163 4.92 17.71 -1.92
CA SER A 163 6.17 18.38 -2.26
C SER A 163 6.63 18.11 -3.68
N ILE A 164 6.19 17.02 -4.31
CA ILE A 164 6.44 16.73 -5.71
C ILE A 164 5.69 17.75 -6.57
N ARG A 165 6.42 18.43 -7.46
CA ARG A 165 5.85 19.37 -8.43
C ARG A 165 5.68 18.74 -9.80
N GLU A 166 6.65 17.92 -10.19
CA GLU A 166 6.71 17.23 -11.47
C GLU A 166 7.31 15.84 -11.26
N HIS A 167 6.75 14.83 -11.92
CA HIS A 167 7.27 13.47 -11.90
C HIS A 167 8.43 13.33 -12.88
N LYS A 168 9.58 12.85 -12.40
CA LYS A 168 10.78 12.67 -13.23
C LYS A 168 10.57 11.50 -14.21
N PRO A 169 10.62 11.71 -15.54
CA PRO A 169 10.37 10.64 -16.52
C PRO A 169 11.40 9.51 -16.40
N GLU A 170 10.98 8.29 -16.71
CA GLU A 170 11.90 7.16 -16.86
C GLU A 170 12.73 7.34 -18.13
N GLU A 171 14.05 7.54 -17.96
CA GLU A 171 14.98 7.19 -19.02
C GLU A 171 15.01 5.66 -19.16
N LYS A 172 15.32 5.13 -20.35
CA LYS A 172 15.37 3.67 -20.60
C LYS A 172 16.39 2.99 -19.66
N VAL A 173 15.96 2.57 -18.48
CA VAL A 173 16.77 1.86 -17.48
C VAL A 173 16.21 0.46 -17.28
N GLU A 174 17.09 -0.53 -17.15
CA GLU A 174 16.75 -1.93 -16.95
C GLU A 174 15.79 -2.14 -15.77
N LYS A 175 14.71 -2.88 -16.00
CA LYS A 175 13.75 -3.30 -14.97
C LYS A 175 14.49 -3.93 -13.77
N GLN A 176 14.22 -3.43 -12.57
CA GLN A 176 14.79 -3.97 -11.34
C GLN A 176 14.47 -5.46 -11.16
N LYS A 177 15.43 -6.22 -10.61
CA LYS A 177 15.27 -7.66 -10.33
C LYS A 177 14.25 -7.87 -9.20
N ILE A 178 13.17 -8.58 -9.51
CA ILE A 178 12.17 -9.02 -8.53
C ILE A 178 12.69 -10.15 -7.62
N SER A 179 12.29 -10.12 -6.35
CA SER A 179 12.67 -11.13 -5.34
C SER A 179 11.98 -12.48 -5.57
N LYS A 180 12.46 -13.55 -4.89
CA LYS A 180 11.81 -14.88 -4.96
C LYS A 180 10.37 -14.87 -4.45
N VAL A 181 10.06 -14.01 -3.47
CA VAL A 181 8.71 -13.84 -2.94
C VAL A 181 7.82 -13.12 -3.94
N GLU A 182 8.32 -12.03 -4.54
CA GLU A 182 7.64 -11.30 -5.63
C GLU A 182 7.32 -12.23 -6.81
N ARG A 183 8.29 -13.06 -7.23
CA ARG A 183 8.06 -14.08 -8.27
C ARG A 183 7.00 -15.09 -7.89
N ARG A 184 7.03 -15.60 -6.65
CA ARG A 184 6.03 -16.58 -6.18
C ARG A 184 4.64 -15.95 -6.20
N ASN A 185 4.52 -14.70 -5.77
CA ASN A 185 3.25 -13.99 -5.77
C ASN A 185 2.76 -13.80 -7.21
N GLN A 186 3.61 -13.39 -8.15
CA GLN A 186 3.24 -13.32 -9.57
C GLN A 186 2.75 -14.67 -10.13
N ILE A 187 3.47 -15.76 -9.88
CA ILE A 187 3.08 -17.11 -10.37
C ILE A 187 1.75 -17.57 -9.78
N LEU A 188 1.54 -17.37 -8.47
CA LEU A 188 0.27 -17.71 -7.80
C LEU A 188 -0.93 -16.96 -8.36
N ILE A 189 -0.68 -15.88 -9.11
CA ILE A 189 -1.70 -15.04 -9.74
C ILE A 189 -1.90 -15.41 -11.22
N GLU A 190 -0.84 -15.80 -11.93
CA GLU A 190 -0.92 -16.23 -13.35
C GLU A 190 -1.58 -17.61 -13.53
N GLU A 191 -1.61 -18.44 -12.48
CA GLU A 191 -2.28 -19.76 -12.48
C GLU A 191 -3.78 -19.70 -12.12
N ILE A 192 -4.36 -18.50 -11.97
CA ILE A 192 -5.78 -18.24 -11.68
C ILE A 192 -6.44 -17.60 -12.90
#